data_AF-A0AA39DZB2-F1
#
_entry.id   AF-A0AA39DZB2-F1
#
_cell.length_a   1.000
_cell.length_b   1.000
_cell.length_c   1.000
_cell.angle_alpha   90.00
_cell.angle_beta   90.00
_cell.angle_gamma   90.00
#
_symmetry.space_group_name_H-M   'P 1'
#
loop_
_entity.id
_entity.type
_entity.pdbx_description
1 polymer ?
#
loop_
_entity_poly.entity_id
_entity_poly.type
_entity_poly.pdbx_seq_one_letter_code
_entity_poly.pdbx_strand_id
1 'polypeptide(L)'
;MATAVTAAVSLPSSKTTSLSARTSIISPERISLKKVYNVYSHDWIPHQIFGQVIILFVQVPLFYRDISAGGRVVSIRAQVTTEAPAKVEKISKKNEEGVIVNKFKPKNPYIGRCLLNTKITGDDAPGETWHMVFSTEGEVPYREGQSIGVIADGVDKNGKPHKLRLYSIASSAIGDFGDSKTVSLCVKRLVYTNENGELVKGVCSNFLCDLKPGAEVKITGPVGKEMLMPKDPNATIIMLATGTGIAPFRSFLWKMFFEKHEDYKVGQL
;
A
#
# COMPACT_ATOMS: atom_id res chain seq x y z
N MET A 1 -14.83 8.39 -57.69
CA MET A 1 -14.53 7.15 -58.44
C MET A 1 -13.09 6.75 -58.10
N ALA A 2 -12.89 5.47 -57.83
CA ALA A 2 -11.67 4.79 -57.34
C ALA A 2 -10.42 5.14 -58.19
N THR A 3 -9.17 5.01 -57.70
CA THR A 3 -8.51 3.70 -57.50
C THR A 3 -7.27 3.78 -56.61
N ALA A 4 -7.08 2.74 -55.80
CA ALA A 4 -5.85 2.39 -55.08
C ALA A 4 -4.81 1.77 -56.03
N VAL A 5 -3.52 1.95 -55.72
CA VAL A 5 -2.42 1.23 -56.38
C VAL A 5 -1.64 0.47 -55.31
N THR A 6 -1.76 -0.85 -55.37
CA THR A 6 -0.95 -1.86 -54.67
C THR A 6 0.14 -2.34 -55.62
N ALA A 7 1.37 -2.52 -55.14
CA ALA A 7 2.39 -3.28 -55.87
C ALA A 7 3.08 -4.26 -54.92
N ALA A 8 2.98 -5.54 -55.27
CA ALA A 8 3.67 -6.68 -54.67
C ALA A 8 4.89 -7.03 -55.53
N VAL A 9 5.97 -7.53 -54.92
CA VAL A 9 7.08 -8.17 -55.64
C VAL A 9 7.46 -9.47 -54.92
N SER A 10 7.56 -10.52 -55.73
CA SER A 10 7.70 -11.94 -55.43
C SER A 10 9.15 -12.42 -55.31
N LEU A 11 9.35 -13.48 -54.53
CA LEU A 11 10.57 -14.33 -54.45
C LEU A 11 10.88 -15.08 -55.76
N PRO A 12 12.10 -15.64 -55.86
CA PRO A 12 12.25 -17.03 -56.25
C PRO A 12 13.04 -17.89 -55.24
N SER A 13 12.85 -19.21 -55.40
CA SER A 13 13.10 -20.32 -54.49
C SER A 13 14.11 -21.32 -55.09
N SER A 14 14.90 -22.00 -54.24
CA SER A 14 15.48 -23.33 -54.50
C SER A 14 15.89 -24.00 -53.16
N LYS A 15 15.10 -24.98 -52.67
CA LYS A 15 15.21 -26.47 -52.75
C LYS A 15 16.39 -27.08 -51.98
N THR A 16 16.20 -27.63 -50.76
CA THR A 16 15.75 -29.00 -50.34
C THR A 16 16.94 -29.95 -50.08
N THR A 17 17.08 -30.62 -48.92
CA THR A 17 16.77 -32.06 -48.65
C THR A 17 17.03 -32.36 -47.15
N SER A 18 16.02 -32.58 -46.28
CA SER A 18 15.47 -33.85 -45.70
C SER A 18 16.52 -34.79 -45.05
N LEU A 19 16.41 -35.35 -43.83
CA LEU A 19 15.42 -36.15 -43.06
C LEU A 19 15.90 -36.18 -41.57
N SER A 20 15.28 -36.70 -40.52
CA SER A 20 13.93 -37.13 -40.10
C SER A 20 14.07 -37.51 -38.62
N ALA A 21 13.24 -36.98 -37.73
CA ALA A 21 12.86 -37.70 -36.50
C ALA A 21 11.48 -37.22 -36.04
N ARG A 22 10.49 -38.10 -36.15
CA ARG A 22 9.17 -37.99 -35.54
C ARG A 22 9.31 -37.94 -34.01
N THR A 23 8.47 -37.17 -33.31
CA THR A 23 7.40 -37.71 -32.43
C THR A 23 6.54 -36.59 -31.80
N SER A 24 5.25 -36.67 -32.13
CA SER A 24 4.01 -36.17 -31.49
C SER A 24 3.85 -34.73 -30.97
N ILE A 25 2.82 -34.10 -31.56
CA ILE A 25 2.08 -32.90 -31.17
C ILE A 25 1.12 -33.21 -30.01
N ILE A 26 1.05 -32.34 -29.00
CA ILE A 26 -0.14 -32.14 -28.15
C ILE A 26 -0.39 -30.63 -28.03
N SER A 27 -1.65 -30.25 -28.24
CA SER A 27 -2.24 -28.91 -28.44
C SER A 27 -2.01 -27.85 -27.34
N PRO A 28 -2.23 -26.56 -27.66
CA PRO A 28 -2.12 -25.45 -26.71
C PRO A 28 -3.38 -25.34 -25.83
N GLU A 29 -3.21 -25.34 -24.51
CA GLU A 29 -4.31 -25.01 -23.59
C GLU A 29 -4.57 -23.49 -23.57
N ARG A 30 -5.80 -23.14 -23.96
CA ARG A 30 -6.41 -21.82 -23.73
C ARG A 30 -6.55 -21.56 -22.24
N ILE A 31 -5.90 -20.52 -21.73
CA ILE A 31 -6.20 -19.94 -20.43
C ILE A 31 -7.52 -19.16 -20.56
N SER A 32 -8.61 -19.68 -19.96
CA SER A 32 -9.89 -18.99 -19.87
C SER A 32 -9.94 -18.15 -18.59
N LEU A 33 -9.85 -16.83 -18.74
CA LEU A 33 -10.09 -15.87 -17.67
C LEU A 33 -11.60 -15.73 -17.44
N LYS A 34 -12.14 -16.31 -16.35
CA LYS A 34 -13.50 -16.01 -15.90
C LYS A 34 -13.50 -14.69 -15.11
N LYS A 35 -14.16 -13.70 -15.71
CA LYS A 35 -14.50 -12.40 -15.12
C LYS A 35 -15.63 -12.61 -14.11
N VAL A 36 -15.35 -12.45 -12.82
CA VAL A 36 -16.40 -12.41 -11.78
C VAL A 36 -16.71 -10.94 -11.50
N TYR A 37 -17.90 -10.51 -11.92
CA TYR A 37 -18.45 -9.21 -11.58
C TYR A 37 -19.07 -9.29 -10.19
N ASN A 38 -18.63 -8.42 -9.27
CA ASN A 38 -19.33 -8.17 -8.02
C ASN A 38 -20.44 -7.15 -8.31
N VAL A 39 -21.69 -7.58 -8.27
CA VAL A 39 -22.87 -6.72 -8.34
C VAL A 39 -23.32 -6.48 -6.89
N TYR A 40 -23.21 -5.24 -6.42
CA TYR A 40 -23.92 -4.76 -5.24
C TYR A 40 -25.23 -4.12 -5.70
N SER A 41 -26.35 -4.57 -5.15
CA SER A 41 -27.61 -3.82 -5.15
C SER A 41 -28.07 -3.62 -3.70
N HIS A 42 -28.28 -2.35 -3.34
CA HIS A 42 -28.87 -1.90 -2.09
C HIS A 42 -30.36 -2.27 -2.02
N ASP A 43 -30.89 -2.49 -0.82
CA ASP A 43 -32.15 -1.86 -0.35
C ASP A 43 -32.37 -1.99 1.17
N TRP A 44 -33.26 -1.14 1.68
CA TRP A 44 -33.36 -0.57 3.05
C TRP A 44 -34.49 -1.19 3.94
N ILE A 45 -34.20 -1.43 5.24
CA ILE A 45 -35.01 -1.51 6.52
C ILE A 45 -36.33 -2.35 6.59
N PRO A 46 -37.00 -2.59 7.77
CA PRO A 46 -36.64 -2.50 9.21
C PRO A 46 -37.13 -3.71 10.11
N HIS A 47 -36.87 -3.60 11.42
CA HIS A 47 -37.48 -4.33 12.57
C HIS A 47 -36.99 -5.74 12.99
N GLN A 48 -36.31 -5.74 14.16
CA GLN A 48 -36.68 -6.46 15.40
C GLN A 48 -36.65 -8.01 15.46
N ILE A 49 -36.23 -8.45 16.66
CA ILE A 49 -36.50 -9.67 17.44
C ILE A 49 -35.68 -10.97 17.30
N PHE A 50 -35.30 -11.42 18.51
CA PHE A 50 -34.97 -12.75 19.03
C PHE A 50 -33.63 -13.40 18.69
N GLY A 51 -32.95 -13.81 19.77
CA GLY A 51 -31.63 -14.43 19.76
C GLY A 51 -31.65 -15.92 19.45
N GLN A 52 -30.45 -16.44 19.24
CA GLN A 52 -30.01 -17.75 19.72
C GLN A 52 -28.49 -17.82 19.59
N VAL A 53 -27.84 -18.07 20.72
CA VAL A 53 -26.42 -18.37 20.83
C VAL A 53 -26.24 -19.83 20.42
N ILE A 54 -25.48 -20.10 19.35
CA ILE A 54 -25.08 -21.46 18.98
C ILE A 54 -23.75 -21.75 19.68
N ILE A 55 -23.79 -22.60 20.70
CA ILE A 55 -22.62 -23.18 21.36
C ILE A 55 -22.22 -24.42 20.55
N LEU A 56 -21.04 -24.42 19.93
CA LEU A 56 -20.45 -25.62 19.33
C LEU A 56 -19.78 -26.46 20.43
N PHE A 57 -20.28 -27.68 20.66
CA PHE A 57 -19.60 -28.70 21.45
C PHE A 57 -18.48 -29.35 20.63
N VAL A 58 -17.25 -29.32 21.15
CA VAL A 58 -16.11 -30.10 20.64
C VAL A 58 -16.00 -31.36 21.49
N GLN A 59 -16.10 -32.53 20.86
CA GLN A 59 -15.97 -33.82 21.52
C GLN A 59 -14.50 -34.26 21.52
N VAL A 60 -13.90 -34.40 22.71
CA VAL A 60 -12.53 -34.90 22.89
C VAL A 60 -12.60 -36.35 23.37
N PRO A 61 -11.87 -37.31 22.75
CA PRO A 61 -11.83 -38.68 23.25
C PRO A 61 -10.93 -38.79 24.49
N LEU A 62 -11.50 -39.31 25.58
CA LEU A 62 -10.76 -39.73 26.79
C LEU A 62 -10.18 -41.13 26.55
N PHE A 63 -8.85 -41.24 26.49
CA PHE A 63 -8.15 -42.52 26.63
C PHE A 63 -7.84 -42.76 28.11
N TYR A 64 -8.39 -43.83 28.68
CA TYR A 64 -8.01 -44.33 30.01
C TYR A 64 -6.87 -45.35 29.84
N ARG A 65 -5.76 -45.18 30.56
CA ARG A 65 -4.76 -46.23 30.79
C ARG A 65 -4.75 -46.55 32.28
N ASP A 66 -5.18 -47.75 32.62
CA ASP A 66 -5.02 -48.28 33.97
C ASP A 66 -3.56 -48.67 34.20
N ILE A 67 -2.95 -48.10 35.26
CA ILE A 67 -1.72 -48.60 35.86
C ILE A 67 -1.94 -48.65 37.38
N SER A 68 -1.95 -49.86 37.92
CA SER A 68 -1.94 -50.14 39.35
C SER A 68 -0.50 -50.19 39.87
N ALA A 69 -0.18 -49.41 40.91
CA ALA A 69 0.82 -49.72 41.93
C ALA A 69 0.70 -48.71 43.10
N GLY A 70 0.67 -49.20 44.33
CA GLY A 70 0.41 -48.42 45.54
C GLY A 70 1.58 -47.56 46.04
N GLY A 71 1.24 -46.59 46.90
CA GLY A 71 2.17 -45.93 47.82
C GLY A 71 2.46 -44.45 47.56
N ARG A 72 1.95 -43.59 48.46
CA ARG A 72 2.23 -42.14 48.66
C ARG A 72 1.80 -41.17 47.55
N VAL A 73 0.78 -40.37 47.88
CA VAL A 73 0.33 -39.19 47.11
C VAL A 73 1.30 -38.04 47.32
N VAL A 74 1.98 -37.60 46.25
CA VAL A 74 2.72 -36.33 46.21
C VAL A 74 1.94 -35.38 45.30
N SER A 75 1.57 -34.21 45.82
CA SER A 75 0.91 -33.14 45.05
C SER A 75 1.95 -32.48 44.12
N ILE A 76 1.90 -32.80 42.83
CA ILE A 76 2.63 -32.07 41.79
C ILE A 76 1.65 -31.07 41.17
N ARG A 77 1.83 -29.76 41.45
CA ARG A 77 1.17 -28.70 40.69
C ARG A 77 1.84 -28.60 39.32
N ALA A 78 1.24 -29.20 38.31
CA ALA A 78 1.56 -28.90 36.92
C ALA A 78 0.90 -27.56 36.54
N GLN A 79 1.70 -26.53 36.26
CA GLN A 79 1.21 -25.34 35.57
C GLN A 79 1.02 -25.70 34.10
N VAL A 80 -0.24 -25.83 33.68
CA VAL A 80 -0.59 -25.88 32.25
C VAL A 80 -0.67 -24.43 31.78
N THR A 81 0.40 -23.91 31.20
CA THR A 81 0.32 -22.72 30.35
C THR A 81 -0.43 -23.13 29.08
N THR A 82 -1.70 -22.74 28.98
CA THR A 82 -2.44 -22.82 27.72
C THR A 82 -1.93 -21.72 26.80
N GLU A 83 -1.04 -22.07 25.87
CA GLU A 83 -0.84 -21.25 24.67
C GLU A 83 -2.15 -21.22 23.90
N ALA A 84 -2.72 -20.02 23.73
CA ALA A 84 -3.89 -19.81 22.91
C ALA A 84 -3.60 -20.30 21.49
N PRO A 85 -4.53 -21.00 20.81
CA PRO A 85 -4.29 -21.52 19.49
C PRO A 85 -3.94 -20.37 18.55
N ALA A 86 -2.70 -20.40 18.04
CA ALA A 86 -2.22 -19.43 17.07
C ALA A 86 -3.21 -19.37 15.92
N LYS A 87 -3.84 -18.20 15.75
CA LYS A 87 -4.64 -17.87 14.57
C LYS A 87 -3.75 -18.17 13.36
N VAL A 88 -4.25 -18.92 12.37
CA VAL A 88 -3.51 -19.20 11.14
C VAL A 88 -3.24 -17.86 10.44
N GLU A 89 -2.10 -17.26 10.73
CA GLU A 89 -1.67 -16.01 10.16
C GLU A 89 -1.16 -16.28 8.75
N LYS A 90 -1.73 -15.55 7.78
CA LYS A 90 -1.25 -15.57 6.41
C LYS A 90 0.20 -15.06 6.42
N ILE A 91 1.17 -15.94 6.17
CA ILE A 91 2.59 -15.59 6.12
C ILE A 91 2.77 -14.55 5.00
N SER A 92 2.88 -13.28 5.38
CA SER A 92 3.13 -12.19 4.44
C SER A 92 4.62 -12.15 4.11
N LYS A 93 4.94 -12.11 2.81
CA LYS A 93 6.30 -11.87 2.32
C LYS A 93 6.74 -10.41 2.55
N LYS A 94 5.83 -9.54 3.00
CA LYS A 94 6.08 -8.11 3.26
C LYS A 94 6.45 -7.86 4.72
N ASN A 95 7.19 -6.80 4.97
CA ASN A 95 7.59 -6.37 6.31
C ASN A 95 6.42 -5.74 7.06
N GLU A 96 5.47 -6.58 7.50
CA GLU A 96 4.26 -6.20 8.24
C GLU A 96 4.47 -6.13 9.76
N GLU A 97 5.62 -6.62 10.24
CA GLU A 97 5.91 -6.73 11.67
C GLU A 97 6.11 -5.35 12.30
N GLY A 98 5.28 -5.02 13.30
CA GLY A 98 5.30 -3.70 13.94
C GLY A 98 4.75 -2.56 13.08
N VAL A 99 4.02 -2.85 11.98
CA VAL A 99 3.39 -1.80 11.16
C VAL A 99 2.17 -1.21 11.87
N ILE A 100 2.26 0.08 12.20
CA ILE A 100 1.19 0.85 12.83
C ILE A 100 0.30 1.46 11.75
N VAL A 101 -1.03 1.39 11.96
CA VAL A 101 -2.02 2.03 11.10
C VAL A 101 -3.07 2.75 11.93
N ASN A 102 -3.60 3.86 11.42
CA ASN A 102 -4.69 4.64 12.00
C ASN A 102 -4.43 5.14 13.43
N LYS A 103 -3.18 5.49 13.78
CA LYS A 103 -2.84 6.12 15.08
C LYS A 103 -3.60 7.44 15.25
N PHE A 104 -3.56 8.29 14.22
CA PHE A 104 -4.31 9.55 14.19
C PHE A 104 -5.54 9.43 13.30
N LYS A 105 -6.71 9.69 13.88
CA LYS A 105 -8.00 9.63 13.18
C LYS A 105 -8.43 11.03 12.74
N PRO A 106 -9.34 11.18 11.77
CA PRO A 106 -9.80 12.50 11.31
C PRO A 106 -10.43 13.37 12.39
N LYS A 107 -10.99 12.74 13.44
CA LYS A 107 -11.55 13.44 14.62
C LYS A 107 -10.47 14.03 15.52
N ASN A 108 -9.30 13.41 15.58
CA ASN A 108 -8.15 13.86 16.38
C ASN A 108 -6.87 13.70 15.54
N PRO A 109 -6.67 14.58 14.53
CA PRO A 109 -5.48 14.55 13.70
C PRO A 109 -4.26 15.00 14.48
N TYR A 110 -3.08 14.53 14.08
CA TYR A 110 -1.81 15.11 14.51
C TYR A 110 -1.64 16.49 13.87
N ILE A 111 -1.15 17.48 14.63
CA ILE A 111 -0.86 18.81 14.11
C ILE A 111 0.64 18.90 13.84
N GLY A 112 1.01 18.77 12.57
CA GLY A 112 2.39 18.94 12.12
C GLY A 112 2.66 20.37 11.69
N ARG A 113 3.95 20.68 11.46
CA ARG A 113 4.38 21.98 10.91
C ARG A 113 5.14 21.79 9.61
N CYS A 114 4.84 22.62 8.62
CA CYS A 114 5.60 22.67 7.36
C CYS A 114 7.01 23.20 7.64
N LEU A 115 8.03 22.41 7.30
CA LEU A 115 9.43 22.80 7.40
C LEU A 115 9.96 23.33 6.07
N LEU A 116 9.63 22.64 4.97
CA LEU A 116 9.98 23.06 3.63
C LEU A 116 8.83 22.74 2.66
N ASN A 117 8.72 23.54 1.61
CA ASN A 117 7.81 23.31 0.50
C ASN A 117 8.44 23.88 -0.78
N THR A 118 8.84 23.00 -1.69
CA THR A 118 9.64 23.35 -2.87
C THR A 118 9.05 22.74 -4.13
N LYS A 119 8.89 23.54 -5.18
CA LYS A 119 8.49 23.06 -6.50
C LYS A 119 9.64 22.24 -7.11
N ILE A 120 9.36 21.00 -7.51
CA ILE A 120 10.36 20.07 -8.07
C ILE A 120 10.25 19.92 -9.59
N THR A 121 9.17 20.41 -10.19
CA THR A 121 9.00 20.46 -11.65
C THR A 121 9.53 21.77 -12.23
N GLY A 122 10.13 21.71 -13.42
CA GLY A 122 10.51 22.88 -14.20
C GLY A 122 9.32 23.75 -14.60
N ASP A 123 9.60 24.98 -15.04
CA ASP A 123 8.58 25.96 -15.42
C ASP A 123 7.84 25.60 -16.72
N ASP A 124 8.44 24.73 -17.54
CA ASP A 124 7.91 24.21 -18.79
C ASP A 124 6.99 22.98 -18.60
N ALA A 125 6.88 22.46 -17.37
CA ALA A 125 6.05 21.30 -17.08
C ALA A 125 4.54 21.63 -17.21
N PRO A 126 3.71 20.70 -17.72
CA PRO A 126 2.27 20.91 -17.89
C PRO A 126 1.49 21.04 -16.56
N GLY A 127 2.16 20.86 -15.43
CA GLY A 127 1.60 21.14 -14.13
C GLY A 127 2.66 21.01 -13.04
N GLU A 128 2.38 21.61 -11.90
CA GLU A 128 3.35 21.71 -10.82
C GLU A 128 3.33 20.47 -9.92
N THR A 129 4.51 19.98 -9.57
CA THR A 129 4.67 19.02 -8.47
C THR A 129 5.61 19.59 -7.43
N TRP A 130 5.26 19.41 -6.17
CA TRP A 130 5.93 19.99 -5.01
C TRP A 130 6.39 18.89 -4.06
N HIS A 131 7.61 19.05 -3.54
CA HIS A 131 8.14 18.27 -2.44
C HIS A 131 8.02 19.09 -1.16
N MET A 132 7.40 18.51 -0.14
CA MET A 132 7.15 19.19 1.13
C MET A 132 7.51 18.27 2.28
N VAL A 133 8.00 18.87 3.37
CA VAL A 133 8.40 18.16 4.57
C VAL A 133 7.69 18.75 5.77
N PHE A 134 7.13 17.86 6.60
CA PHE A 134 6.42 18.22 7.81
C PHE A 134 7.12 17.64 9.03
N SER A 135 7.18 18.41 10.12
CA SER A 135 7.60 17.92 11.42
C SER A 135 6.52 17.04 12.04
N THR A 136 6.94 15.89 12.55
CA THR A 136 6.12 14.88 13.25
C THR A 136 6.57 14.62 14.67
N GLU A 137 7.72 15.16 15.10
CA GLU A 137 8.28 14.95 16.44
C GLU A 137 8.45 13.46 16.84
N GLY A 138 8.43 12.54 15.86
CA GLY A 138 8.44 11.09 16.10
C GLY A 138 7.07 10.50 16.43
N GLU A 139 6.02 11.31 16.47
CA GLU A 139 4.68 10.88 16.85
C GLU A 139 3.94 10.12 15.76
N VAL A 140 4.37 10.22 14.51
CA VAL A 140 3.75 9.52 13.37
C VAL A 140 4.66 8.35 12.95
N PRO A 141 4.53 7.15 13.54
CA PRO A 141 5.42 6.01 13.27
C PRO A 141 5.02 5.30 11.97
N TYR A 142 5.35 5.91 10.85
CA TYR A 142 5.12 5.32 9.52
C TYR A 142 6.30 4.45 9.06
N ARG A 143 6.04 3.60 8.07
CA ARG A 143 7.06 2.84 7.34
C ARG A 143 6.95 3.04 5.83
N GLU A 144 7.96 2.55 5.12
CA GLU A 144 8.03 2.66 3.67
C GLU A 144 6.80 2.08 2.99
N GLY A 145 6.22 2.85 2.05
CA GLY A 145 5.04 2.45 1.29
C GLY A 145 3.70 2.72 1.97
N GLN A 146 3.69 3.28 3.18
CA GLN A 146 2.47 3.79 3.79
C GLN A 146 2.06 5.15 3.22
N SER A 147 0.84 5.57 3.55
CA SER A 147 0.29 6.89 3.24
C SER A 147 -0.08 7.62 4.52
N ILE A 148 -0.18 8.94 4.44
CA ILE A 148 -0.84 9.77 5.46
C ILE A 148 -2.04 10.47 4.83
N GLY A 149 -3.06 10.75 5.64
CA GLY A 149 -4.18 11.57 5.23
C GLY A 149 -4.00 13.01 5.67
N VAL A 150 -4.23 13.96 4.79
CA VAL A 150 -4.19 15.40 5.09
C VAL A 150 -5.60 15.97 5.09
N ILE A 151 -5.92 16.77 6.11
CA ILE A 151 -7.16 17.54 6.18
C ILE A 151 -6.81 19.01 5.91
N ALA A 152 -7.24 19.51 4.75
CA ALA A 152 -7.06 20.92 4.38
C ALA A 152 -7.81 21.85 5.34
N ASP A 153 -7.28 23.05 5.51
CA ASP A 153 -7.95 24.11 6.25
C ASP A 153 -9.16 24.67 5.50
N GLY A 154 -10.05 25.31 6.26
CA GLY A 154 -11.32 25.82 5.75
C GLY A 154 -12.48 24.84 5.94
N VAL A 155 -13.59 25.20 5.30
CA VAL A 155 -14.87 24.48 5.38
C VAL A 155 -15.42 24.22 3.99
N ASP A 156 -16.17 23.13 3.85
CA ASP A 156 -16.95 22.87 2.65
C ASP A 156 -18.15 23.81 2.53
N LYS A 157 -18.89 23.67 1.42
CA LYS A 157 -20.13 24.42 1.16
C LYS A 157 -21.22 24.30 2.23
N ASN A 158 -21.13 23.31 3.12
CA ASN A 158 -22.07 23.07 4.22
C ASN A 158 -21.50 23.50 5.57
N GLY A 159 -20.37 24.20 5.61
CA GLY A 159 -19.70 24.63 6.84
C GLY A 159 -18.99 23.49 7.58
N LYS A 160 -18.80 22.31 6.97
CA LYS A 160 -18.12 21.18 7.60
C LYS A 160 -16.62 21.17 7.26
N PRO A 161 -15.74 20.70 8.15
CA PRO A 161 -14.33 20.50 7.83
C PRO A 161 -14.15 19.65 6.57
N HIS A 162 -13.13 19.96 5.77
CA HIS A 162 -12.85 19.19 4.57
C HIS A 162 -12.54 17.72 4.88
N LYS A 163 -12.99 16.82 4.00
CA LYS A 163 -12.60 15.40 4.08
C LYS A 163 -11.10 15.23 3.86
N LEU A 164 -10.50 14.26 4.53
CA LEU A 164 -9.09 13.92 4.34
C LEU A 164 -8.81 13.46 2.91
N ARG A 165 -7.61 13.74 2.39
CA ARG A 165 -7.06 13.16 1.16
C ARG A 165 -5.79 12.37 1.51
N LEU A 166 -5.66 11.17 0.96
CA LEU A 166 -4.49 10.32 1.18
C LEU A 166 -3.36 10.69 0.22
N TYR A 167 -2.15 10.75 0.76
CA TYR A 167 -0.92 10.96 0.01
C TYR A 167 0.09 9.90 0.42
N SER A 168 0.69 9.25 -0.57
CA SER A 168 1.79 8.32 -0.34
C SER A 168 2.98 9.06 0.25
N ILE A 169 3.59 8.48 1.27
CA ILE A 169 4.75 9.06 1.92
C ILE A 169 5.95 8.92 0.97
N ALA A 170 6.66 10.04 0.76
CA ALA A 170 7.79 10.13 -0.15
C ALA A 170 9.15 9.93 0.55
N SER A 171 9.21 10.01 1.87
CA SER A 171 10.39 9.78 2.71
C SER A 171 10.46 8.34 3.22
N SER A 172 11.66 7.86 3.56
CA SER A 172 11.84 6.64 4.35
C SER A 172 11.39 6.84 5.81
N ALA A 173 11.34 5.77 6.61
CA ALA A 173 10.86 5.81 8.00
C ALA A 173 11.63 6.79 8.89
N ILE A 174 12.92 7.01 8.63
CA ILE A 174 13.75 7.97 9.36
C ILE A 174 13.58 9.42 8.87
N GLY A 175 12.79 9.65 7.82
CA GLY A 175 12.57 10.97 7.24
C GLY A 175 13.75 11.50 6.41
N ASP A 176 13.54 12.60 5.70
CA ASP A 176 14.59 13.21 4.86
C ASP A 176 15.79 13.74 5.67
N PHE A 177 15.60 13.97 6.97
CA PHE A 177 16.63 14.45 7.90
C PHE A 177 17.29 13.32 8.72
N GLY A 178 16.82 12.08 8.60
CA GLY A 178 17.40 10.92 9.28
C GLY A 178 17.13 10.83 10.79
N ASP A 179 16.24 11.65 11.34
CA ASP A 179 15.96 11.74 12.78
C ASP A 179 14.64 11.10 13.21
N SER A 180 13.88 10.52 12.27
CA SER A 180 12.53 9.96 12.44
C SER A 180 11.49 10.96 12.93
N LYS A 181 11.75 12.27 12.80
CA LYS A 181 10.85 13.35 13.27
C LYS A 181 10.22 14.13 12.13
N THR A 182 10.33 13.64 10.90
CA THR A 182 9.78 14.30 9.72
C THR A 182 9.08 13.33 8.80
N VAL A 183 8.14 13.83 8.01
CA VAL A 183 7.46 13.09 6.94
C VAL A 183 7.40 13.96 5.69
N SER A 184 7.67 13.36 4.53
CA SER A 184 7.71 14.07 3.27
C SER A 184 6.62 13.60 2.32
N LEU A 185 6.05 14.53 1.54
CA LEU A 185 5.06 14.24 0.51
C LEU A 185 5.50 14.77 -0.85
N CYS A 186 5.07 14.07 -1.90
CA CYS A 186 5.16 14.52 -3.28
C CYS A 186 3.75 14.81 -3.80
N VAL A 187 3.43 16.08 -4.05
CA VAL A 187 2.07 16.54 -4.33
C VAL A 187 2.02 17.27 -5.67
N LYS A 188 1.18 16.79 -6.58
CA LYS A 188 0.85 17.50 -7.82
C LYS A 188 -0.30 18.47 -7.58
N ARG A 189 -0.14 19.73 -7.99
CA ARG A 189 -1.21 20.72 -7.96
C ARG A 189 -2.30 20.30 -8.95
N LEU A 190 -3.53 20.11 -8.46
CA LEU A 190 -4.67 19.74 -9.30
C LEU A 190 -5.41 21.01 -9.71
N VAL A 191 -5.39 21.28 -11.01
CA VAL A 191 -6.17 22.31 -11.67
C VAL A 191 -6.79 21.68 -12.91
N TYR A 192 -8.10 21.80 -13.07
CA TYR A 192 -8.81 21.28 -14.24
C TYR A 192 -9.92 22.23 -14.64
N THR A 193 -10.32 22.18 -15.91
CA THR A 193 -11.47 22.94 -16.41
C THR A 193 -12.71 22.05 -16.35
N ASN A 194 -13.80 22.54 -15.75
CA ASN A 194 -15.07 21.81 -15.75
C ASN A 194 -15.76 21.89 -17.11
N GLU A 195 -16.87 21.16 -17.27
CA GLU A 195 -17.66 21.16 -18.52
C GLU A 195 -18.23 22.55 -18.86
N ASN A 196 -18.37 23.43 -17.86
CA ASN A 196 -18.83 24.80 -18.01
C ASN A 196 -17.71 25.79 -18.40
N GLY A 197 -16.47 25.31 -18.59
CA GLY A 197 -15.32 26.15 -18.94
C GLY A 197 -14.66 26.87 -17.75
N GLU A 198 -15.09 26.60 -16.52
CA GLU A 198 -14.53 27.22 -15.31
C GLU A 198 -13.32 26.45 -14.80
N LEU A 199 -12.30 27.20 -14.38
CA LEU A 199 -11.08 26.63 -13.81
C LEU A 199 -11.31 26.22 -12.34
N VAL A 200 -11.34 24.92 -12.08
CA VAL A 200 -11.53 24.35 -10.74
C VAL A 200 -10.19 23.93 -10.14
N LYS A 201 -9.94 24.41 -8.92
CA LYS A 201 -8.76 24.06 -8.13
C LYS A 201 -9.10 22.96 -7.13
N GLY A 202 -8.29 21.90 -7.10
CA GLY A 202 -8.39 20.86 -6.09
C GLY A 202 -8.06 21.41 -4.71
N VAL A 203 -9.00 21.32 -3.76
CA VAL A 203 -8.89 21.94 -2.43
C VAL A 203 -7.61 21.53 -1.69
N CYS A 204 -7.39 20.22 -1.48
CA CYS A 204 -6.28 19.76 -0.65
C CYS A 204 -4.91 19.87 -1.33
N SER A 205 -4.82 19.65 -2.64
CA SER A 205 -3.55 19.77 -3.36
C SER A 205 -3.10 21.21 -3.48
N ASN A 206 -4.01 22.16 -3.75
CA ASN A 206 -3.65 23.58 -3.76
C ASN A 206 -3.30 24.07 -2.35
N PHE A 207 -4.07 23.70 -1.33
CA PHE A 207 -3.72 23.97 0.07
C PHE A 207 -2.28 23.53 0.41
N LEU A 208 -1.93 22.27 0.09
CA LEU A 208 -0.60 21.74 0.35
C LEU A 208 0.50 22.44 -0.45
N CYS A 209 0.28 22.71 -1.74
CA CYS A 209 1.27 23.40 -2.57
C CYS A 209 1.46 24.87 -2.17
N ASP A 210 0.46 25.51 -1.56
CA ASP A 210 0.52 26.90 -1.11
C ASP A 210 1.01 27.05 0.35
N LEU A 211 1.26 25.94 1.06
CA LEU A 211 1.75 25.96 2.44
C LEU A 211 3.11 26.66 2.54
N LYS A 212 3.24 27.53 3.53
CA LYS A 212 4.49 28.20 3.86
C LYS A 212 5.20 27.50 5.02
N PRO A 213 6.54 27.53 5.06
CA PRO A 213 7.28 27.10 6.25
C PRO A 213 6.75 27.76 7.52
N GLY A 214 6.58 26.97 8.58
CA GLY A 214 6.00 27.37 9.86
C GLY A 214 4.48 27.16 9.97
N ALA A 215 3.76 27.01 8.85
CA ALA A 215 2.31 26.77 8.89
C ALA A 215 1.96 25.37 9.42
N GLU A 216 0.81 25.26 10.07
CA GLU A 216 0.31 24.00 10.62
C GLU A 216 -0.41 23.15 9.58
N VAL A 217 -0.37 21.83 9.74
CA VAL A 217 -1.08 20.87 8.89
C VAL A 217 -1.69 19.75 9.72
N LYS A 218 -2.95 19.42 9.44
CA LYS A 218 -3.68 18.31 10.07
C LYS A 218 -3.37 17.00 9.36
N ILE A 219 -2.67 16.10 10.05
CA ILE A 219 -2.20 14.80 9.55
C ILE A 219 -2.98 13.67 10.23
N THR A 220 -3.31 12.64 9.47
CA THR A 220 -3.98 11.40 9.91
C THR A 220 -3.21 10.19 9.40
N GLY A 221 -3.44 9.03 10.01
CA GLY A 221 -2.75 7.78 9.67
C GLY A 221 -1.69 7.40 10.70
N PRO A 222 -0.61 6.70 10.31
CA PRO A 222 -0.31 6.18 8.97
C PRO A 222 -1.39 5.22 8.45
N VAL A 223 -1.48 4.99 7.14
CA VAL A 223 -2.44 4.04 6.55
C VAL A 223 -1.79 3.19 5.46
N GLY A 224 -2.37 2.02 5.21
CA GLY A 224 -1.93 1.11 4.16
C GLY A 224 -0.92 0.06 4.63
N LYS A 225 -1.06 -1.14 4.06
CA LYS A 225 -0.11 -2.27 4.21
C LYS A 225 0.24 -2.91 2.85
N GLU A 226 -0.43 -2.49 1.79
CA GLU A 226 -0.29 -3.12 0.47
C GLU A 226 1.05 -2.83 -0.18
N MET A 227 1.57 -1.62 -0.02
CA MET A 227 2.83 -1.20 -0.65
C MET A 227 4.04 -1.35 0.28
N LEU A 228 3.99 -2.24 1.29
CA LEU A 228 5.13 -2.49 2.17
C LEU A 228 6.26 -3.23 1.44
N MET A 229 7.51 -2.94 1.82
CA MET A 229 8.69 -3.62 1.29
C MET A 229 8.67 -5.12 1.60
N PRO A 230 9.25 -5.97 0.75
CA PRO A 230 9.47 -7.38 1.09
C PRO A 230 10.42 -7.52 2.29
N LYS A 231 10.30 -8.64 3.03
CA LYS A 231 11.22 -8.97 4.13
C LYS A 231 12.60 -9.38 3.64
N ASP A 232 12.67 -10.02 2.46
CA ASP A 232 13.91 -10.52 1.90
C ASP A 232 14.76 -9.35 1.35
N PRO A 233 15.96 -9.10 1.91
CA PRO A 233 16.82 -8.02 1.46
C PRO A 233 17.41 -8.25 0.06
N ASN A 234 17.40 -9.49 -0.45
CA ASN A 234 17.91 -9.83 -1.78
C ASN A 234 16.80 -9.94 -2.84
N ALA A 235 15.56 -9.60 -2.49
CA ALA A 235 14.45 -9.69 -3.42
C ALA A 235 14.61 -8.71 -4.59
N THR A 236 14.33 -9.18 -5.81
CA THR A 236 14.20 -8.29 -6.97
C THR A 236 12.93 -7.46 -6.85
N ILE A 237 13.09 -6.14 -6.71
CA ILE A 237 11.98 -5.21 -6.57
C ILE A 237 11.83 -4.38 -7.85
N ILE A 238 10.81 -4.70 -8.65
CA ILE A 238 10.45 -3.96 -9.85
C ILE A 238 9.41 -2.90 -9.49
N MET A 239 9.75 -1.62 -9.71
CA MET A 239 8.92 -0.47 -9.34
C MET A 239 8.41 0.22 -10.61
N LEU A 240 7.09 0.32 -10.76
CA LEU A 240 6.43 0.96 -11.90
C LEU A 240 5.68 2.21 -11.42
N ALA A 241 6.09 3.38 -11.89
CA ALA A 241 5.60 4.68 -11.40
C ALA A 241 5.13 5.59 -12.53
N THR A 242 4.05 6.33 -12.29
CA THR A 242 3.62 7.46 -13.13
C THR A 242 3.34 8.68 -12.26
N GLY A 243 3.93 9.83 -12.62
CA GLY A 243 3.78 11.09 -11.86
C GLY A 243 4.10 10.96 -10.36
N THR A 244 3.16 11.36 -9.50
CA THR A 244 3.31 11.28 -8.03
C THR A 244 3.34 9.86 -7.48
N GLY A 245 3.06 8.84 -8.31
CA GLY A 245 3.24 7.43 -7.96
C GLY A 245 4.69 7.05 -7.64
N ILE A 246 5.65 7.95 -7.90
CA ILE A 246 7.06 7.80 -7.50
C ILE A 246 7.28 7.88 -5.98
N ALA A 247 6.36 8.49 -5.22
CA ALA A 247 6.52 8.73 -3.78
C ALA A 247 6.91 7.48 -2.95
N PRO A 248 6.15 6.36 -2.97
CA PRO A 248 6.52 5.18 -2.19
C PRO A 248 7.84 4.55 -2.66
N PHE A 249 8.20 4.71 -3.94
CA PHE A 249 9.46 4.18 -4.46
C PHE A 249 10.66 5.04 -4.06
N ARG A 250 10.49 6.37 -3.95
CA ARG A 250 11.49 7.24 -3.32
C ARG A 250 11.73 6.78 -1.88
N SER A 251 10.67 6.51 -1.12
CA SER A 251 10.75 5.98 0.25
C SER A 251 11.56 4.66 0.31
N PHE A 252 11.32 3.74 -0.63
CA PHE A 252 12.05 2.48 -0.74
C PHE A 252 13.54 2.69 -1.06
N LEU A 253 13.83 3.48 -2.10
CA LEU A 253 15.19 3.73 -2.57
C LEU A 253 16.04 4.43 -1.50
N TRP A 254 15.45 5.33 -0.72
CA TRP A 254 16.14 5.96 0.41
C TRP A 254 16.61 4.92 1.43
N LYS A 255 15.72 4.02 1.84
CA LYS A 255 16.08 2.93 2.76
C LYS A 255 17.11 1.95 2.19
N MET A 256 17.01 1.63 0.89
CA MET A 256 17.92 0.65 0.27
C MET A 256 19.34 1.21 0.05
N PHE A 257 19.46 2.48 -0.33
CA PHE A 257 20.70 3.03 -0.87
C PHE A 257 21.29 4.21 -0.09
N PHE A 258 20.45 4.98 0.60
CA PHE A 258 20.88 6.20 1.30
C PHE A 258 21.01 6.00 2.81
N GLU A 259 20.52 4.88 3.33
CA GLU A 259 20.63 4.50 4.73
C GLU A 259 21.61 3.34 4.90
N LYS A 260 22.44 3.41 5.94
CA LYS A 260 23.32 2.31 6.31
C LYS A 260 22.51 1.27 7.08
N HIS A 261 22.22 0.16 6.43
CA HIS A 261 21.63 -1.02 7.06
C HIS A 261 22.57 -2.20 6.84
N GLU A 262 22.85 -2.96 7.90
CA GLU A 262 23.72 -4.15 7.83
C GLU A 262 23.13 -5.23 6.91
N ASP A 263 21.81 -5.23 6.77
CA ASP A 263 21.02 -6.24 6.04
C ASP A 263 21.02 -6.03 4.51
N TYR A 264 21.19 -4.79 4.04
CA TYR A 264 21.14 -4.46 2.61
C TYR A 264 22.55 -4.42 2.03
N LYS A 265 23.01 -5.57 1.50
CA LYS A 265 24.27 -5.66 0.74
C LYS A 265 24.03 -5.32 -0.72
N VAL A 266 23.75 -4.05 -1.03
CA VAL A 266 23.65 -3.64 -2.43
C VAL A 266 25.04 -3.33 -2.97
N GLY A 267 25.60 -4.30 -3.70
CA GLY A 267 26.67 -4.17 -4.70
C GLY A 267 27.81 -3.21 -4.42
N GLN A 268 28.94 -3.76 -3.95
CA GLN A 268 30.23 -3.36 -4.51
C GLN A 268 30.14 -3.60 -6.03
N LEU A 269 30.02 -2.53 -6.82
CA LEU A 269 30.27 -2.53 -8.25
C LEU A 269 31.57 -1.76 -8.50
#